data_AF-A0A950BDJ0-F1
#
_entry.id   AF-A0A950BDJ0-F1
#
_cell.length_a   1.000
_cell.length_b   1.000
_cell.length_c   1.000
_cell.angle_alpha   90.00
_cell.angle_beta   90.00
_cell.angle_gamma   90.00
#
_symmetry.space_group_name_H-M   'P 1'
#
loop_
_entity.id
_entity.type
_entity.pdbx_description
1 polymer ?
#
loop_
_entity_poly.entity_id
_entity_poly.type
_entity_poly.pdbx_seq_one_letter_code
_entity_poly.pdbx_strand_id
1 'polypeptide(L)' 'MRALVIGSALALALVTQRPAQAAVSALATQSNPMILDVDAREAARGLLRTHFRVPVAPGAFTLVYAKW' A
#
# COMPACT_ATOMS: atom_id res chain seq x y z
N MET A 1 37.91 -0.24 -30.85
CA MET A 1 36.99 0.54 -30.00
C MET A 1 35.68 -0.23 -29.76
N ARG A 2 35.66 -1.30 -28.96
CA ARG A 2 34.41 -2.00 -28.58
C ARG A 2 34.60 -2.71 -27.23
N ALA A 3 34.37 -2.02 -26.12
CA ALA A 3 34.27 -2.63 -24.80
C ALA A 3 33.62 -1.65 -23.81
N LEU A 4 32.29 -1.44 -23.88
CA LEU A 4 31.57 -0.78 -22.78
C LEU A 4 30.04 -0.95 -22.84
N VAL A 5 29.52 -2.18 -22.97
CA VAL A 5 28.05 -2.40 -22.89
C VAL A 5 27.74 -3.68 -22.09
N ILE A 6 28.32 -3.81 -20.89
CA ILE A 6 28.00 -4.95 -19.99
C ILE A 6 27.56 -4.45 -18.60
N GLY A 7 27.94 -3.23 -18.20
CA GLY A 7 27.63 -2.71 -16.85
C GLY A 7 26.17 -2.35 -16.58
N SER A 8 25.36 -2.08 -17.62
CA SER A 8 23.98 -1.56 -17.43
C SER A 8 22.93 -2.64 -17.14
N ALA A 9 23.18 -3.90 -17.47
CA ALA A 9 22.20 -4.97 -17.26
C ALA A 9 22.14 -5.42 -15.78
N LEU A 10 23.24 -5.33 -15.04
CA LEU A 10 23.32 -5.81 -13.66
C LEU A 10 22.55 -4.90 -12.67
N ALA A 11 22.50 -3.59 -12.95
CA ALA A 11 21.80 -2.63 -12.10
C ALA A 11 20.26 -2.79 -12.14
N LEU A 12 19.70 -3.20 -13.28
CA LEU A 12 18.26 -3.46 -13.40
C LEU A 12 17.83 -4.71 -12.61
N ALA A 13 18.67 -5.75 -12.58
CA ALA A 13 18.38 -7.00 -11.89
C ALA A 13 18.28 -6.82 -10.36
N LEU A 14 19.12 -5.96 -9.78
CA LEU A 14 19.12 -5.66 -8.34
C LEU A 14 17.89 -4.87 -7.89
N VAL A 15 17.34 -3.99 -8.73
CA VAL A 15 16.10 -3.24 -8.42
C VAL A 15 14.87 -4.14 -8.32
N THR A 16 14.86 -5.26 -9.05
CA THR A 16 13.74 -6.21 -9.04
C THR A 16 13.77 -7.22 -7.90
N GLN A 17 14.89 -7.35 -7.17
CA GLN A 17 14.98 -8.21 -5.99
C GLN A 17 14.36 -7.54 -4.76
N ARG A 18 13.08 -7.17 -4.83
CA ARG A 18 12.30 -6.95 -3.62
C ARG A 18 11.94 -8.33 -3.08
N PRO A 19 12.40 -8.73 -1.88
CA PRO A 19 11.92 -9.97 -1.28
C PRO A 19 10.40 -9.89 -1.21
N ALA A 20 9.72 -10.89 -1.78
CA ALA A 20 8.29 -11.03 -1.63
C ALA A 20 8.02 -11.31 -0.14
N GLN A 21 7.81 -10.24 0.64
CA GLN A 21 7.34 -10.38 2.01
C GLN A 21 5.99 -11.06 1.90
N ALA A 22 5.90 -12.31 2.37
CA ALA A 22 4.62 -12.99 2.46
C ALA A 22 3.71 -12.11 3.32
N ALA A 23 2.66 -11.56 2.71
CA ALA A 23 1.68 -10.75 3.41
C ALA A 23 0.87 -11.68 4.31
N VAL A 24 1.39 -11.97 5.50
CA VAL A 24 0.63 -12.63 6.55
C VAL A 24 -0.41 -11.63 7.01
N SER A 25 -1.61 -11.74 6.45
CA SER A 25 -2.75 -10.90 6.83
C SER A 25 -3.15 -11.24 8.26
N ALA A 26 -3.21 -10.24 9.14
CA ALA A 26 -3.66 -10.42 10.52
C ALA A 26 -5.09 -11.00 10.54
N LEU A 27 -5.41 -11.83 11.54
CA LEU A 27 -6.75 -12.43 11.67
C LEU A 27 -7.86 -11.37 11.64
N ALA A 28 -7.64 -10.21 12.25
CA ALA A 28 -8.56 -9.08 12.21
C ALA A 28 -8.85 -8.59 10.78
N THR A 29 -7.83 -8.53 9.91
CA THR A 29 -7.99 -8.15 8.50
C THR A 29 -8.76 -9.21 7.71
N GLN A 30 -8.64 -10.48 8.08
CA GLN A 30 -9.36 -11.57 7.41
C GLN A 30 -10.83 -11.65 7.84
N SER A 31 -11.12 -11.39 9.11
CA SER A 31 -12.47 -11.56 9.68
C SER A 31 -13.33 -10.31 9.62
N ASN A 32 -12.75 -9.12 9.71
CA ASN A 32 -13.49 -7.85 9.71
C ASN A 32 -12.62 -6.69 9.19
N PRO A 33 -12.39 -6.61 7.86
CA PRO A 33 -11.44 -5.68 7.28
C PRO A 33 -11.90 -4.22 7.38
N MET A 34 -10.93 -3.31 7.56
CA MET A 34 -11.14 -1.89 7.28
C MET A 34 -11.25 -1.69 5.76
N ILE A 35 -12.17 -0.81 5.34
CA ILE A 35 -12.42 -0.54 3.92
C ILE A 35 -12.14 0.92 3.62
N LEU A 36 -11.37 1.19 2.56
CA LEU A 36 -11.14 2.52 2.01
C LEU A 36 -11.64 2.56 0.57
N ASP A 37 -12.74 3.28 0.34
CA ASP A 37 -13.21 3.59 -1.01
C ASP A 37 -12.55 4.88 -1.49
N VAL A 38 -12.02 4.87 -2.71
CA VAL A 38 -11.39 6.03 -3.33
C VAL A 38 -12.13 6.37 -4.62
N ASP A 39 -12.73 7.55 -4.67
CA ASP A 39 -13.31 8.12 -5.88
C ASP A 39 -12.30 9.08 -6.52
N ALA A 40 -11.80 8.67 -7.69
CA ALA A 40 -10.82 9.38 -8.48
C ALA A 40 -11.42 10.11 -9.70
N ARG A 41 -12.74 10.29 -9.78
CA ARG A 41 -13.39 10.97 -10.91
C ARG A 41 -12.87 12.38 -11.14
N GLU A 42 -12.45 13.09 -10.08
CA GLU A 42 -11.93 14.46 -10.15
C GLU A 42 -10.40 14.54 -10.07
N ALA A 43 -9.69 13.41 -10.27
CA ALA A 43 -8.23 13.37 -10.15
C ALA A 43 -7.52 14.33 -11.11
N ALA A 44 -8.08 14.58 -12.30
CA ALA A 44 -7.56 15.56 -13.26
C ALA A 44 -7.59 17.01 -12.74
N ARG A 45 -8.47 17.29 -11.76
CA ARG A 45 -8.56 18.57 -11.06
C ARG A 45 -7.74 18.58 -9.76
N GLY A 46 -7.01 17.51 -9.47
CA GLY A 46 -6.26 17.34 -8.24
C GLY A 46 -7.13 17.01 -7.02
N LEU A 47 -8.36 16.51 -7.22
CA LEU A 47 -9.27 16.16 -6.12
C LEU A 47 -9.53 14.65 -6.07
N LEU A 48 -9.47 14.11 -4.86
CA LEU A 48 -9.80 12.72 -4.54
C LEU A 48 -10.79 12.73 -3.38
N ARG A 49 -11.85 11.93 -3.48
CA ARG A 49 -12.80 11.74 -2.38
C ARG A 49 -12.59 10.34 -1.83
N THR A 50 -12.51 10.23 -0.51
CA THR A 50 -12.31 8.93 0.14
C THR A 50 -13.38 8.68 1.19
N HIS A 51 -13.75 7.42 1.35
CA HIS A 51 -14.62 6.97 2.42
C HIS A 51 -13.95 5.83 3.17
N PHE A 52 -13.66 6.05 4.45
CA PHE A 52 -12.99 5.08 5.30
C PHE A 52 -13.97 4.49 6.31
N ARG A 53 -14.09 3.16 6.29
CA ARG A 53 -15.00 2.40 7.16
C ARG A 53 -14.16 1.48 8.04
N VAL A 54 -14.23 1.71 9.34
CA VAL A 54 -13.60 0.84 10.35
C VAL A 54 -14.71 0.06 11.05
N PRO A 55 -14.76 -1.26 10.90
CA PRO A 55 -15.74 -2.04 11.64
C PRO A 55 -15.29 -2.17 13.09
N VAL A 56 -16.11 -1.66 14.01
CA VAL A 56 -15.80 -1.64 15.45
C VAL A 56 -16.83 -2.47 16.23
N ALA A 57 -16.35 -3.14 17.27
CA ALA A 57 -17.16 -3.79 18.29
C ALA A 57 -16.69 -3.29 19.67
N PRO A 58 -17.58 -3.28 20.69
CA PRO A 58 -17.17 -2.96 22.05
C PRO A 58 -16.03 -3.88 22.52
N GLY A 59 -14.92 -3.31 23.00
CA GLY A 59 -13.74 -4.06 23.43
C GLY A 59 -12.51 -3.18 23.63
N ALA A 60 -11.35 -3.79 23.86
CA ALA A 60 -10.10 -3.08 24.13
C ALA A 60 -9.50 -2.36 22.89
N PHE A 61 -10.11 -2.50 21.70
CA PHE A 61 -9.66 -1.82 20.50
C PHE A 61 -10.11 -0.36 20.50
N THR A 62 -9.14 0.56 20.54
CA THR A 62 -9.39 2.01 20.47
C THR A 62 -9.03 2.52 19.08
N LEU A 63 -10.00 3.10 18.37
CA LEU A 63 -9.71 3.84 17.15
C LEU A 63 -9.02 5.15 17.52
N VAL A 64 -7.71 5.20 17.32
CA VAL A 64 -6.92 6.42 17.52
C VAL A 64 -6.95 7.22 16.21
N TYR A 65 -7.70 8.32 16.18
CA TYR A 65 -7.61 9.26 15.08
C TYR A 65 -6.33 10.09 15.28
N ALA A 66 -5.37 9.93 14.39
CA ALA A 66 -4.14 10.70 14.46
C ALA A 66 -4.48 12.19 14.37
N LYS A 67 -4.13 12.94 15.42
CA LYS A 67 -4.20 14.39 15.42
C LYS A 67 -2.93 14.92 14.78
N TRP A 68 -3.07 15.69 13.72
CA TRP A 68 -2.03 16.47 13.07
C TRP A 68 -2.48 17.92 13.05
#